data_AF-A0A1D8GIG1-F1
#
_entry.id   AF-A0A1D8GIG1-F1
#
_cell.length_a   1.000
_cell.length_b   1.000
_cell.length_c   1.000
_cell.angle_alpha   90.00
_cell.angle_beta   90.00
_cell.angle_gamma   90.00
#
_symmetry.space_group_name_H-M   'P 1'
#
loop_
_entity.id
_entity.type
_entity.pdbx_description
1 polymer ?
#
loop_
_entity_poly.entity_id
_entity_poly.type
_entity_poly.pdbx_seq_one_letter_code
_entity_poly.pdbx_strand_id
1 'polypeptide(L)'
;MANYNVEIKKRNPANTAWDNLYPVTKASNVITQSGQSIEAHLADYVRQPGYGVTSGSANTYTLTLNPALTAYTAGVCVAVKIHAANTGASTININGVGAKSIRDSKGNVLTSGKLVLNSVYTLRYDGTNFILQGEGASGNATASDLLSGKTATTDAGEIVGTMPNRGAVTITPSNSNQTISAGYHNGSGIVSAVTFDASRVLTGTTIAGTAGTMPNHGAITITPGATTQTRSSGYMSSLSVAGSTNLSAENIKLGVNIFGVTGTLTPMPTGWSTGQWIASGSILPNGYYNHAAGGTFYGCVISGGDSSSSDTFSCQLWNGVSYSSAGSMPSSNSRHASTGANQSAVAVTGGGRMAANRRRTILYYNGTSWSQSGNMTDTRQNHGCCGVQNNHINVGDSYSSSVVYTSELWNGTAATLTASKITPTYGGAAVGIASSFIFAGGYYTSSGSTNRVEYFNGTSWVELTRLSSDRKYPFNVGTAYNNAIIAGGESSTTVQLATTERFNGSTWTSASPMVLLSSAGSSATSSDRGVAVGGCDNGYIRAYTQIYLRT
;
A
#
# COMPACT_ATOMS: atom_id res chain seq x y z
N MET A 1 14.83 -124.66 -22.08
CA MET A 1 14.27 -125.71 -21.20
C MET A 1 13.20 -125.19 -20.21
N ALA A 2 12.57 -124.03 -20.40
CA ALA A 2 11.58 -123.51 -19.44
C ALA A 2 10.27 -123.02 -20.10
N ASN A 3 9.73 -123.77 -21.07
CA ASN A 3 8.36 -123.55 -21.55
C ASN A 3 7.33 -124.49 -20.89
N TYR A 4 7.80 -125.40 -20.02
CA TYR A 4 7.00 -126.39 -19.34
C TYR A 4 7.39 -126.44 -17.86
N ASN A 5 6.40 -126.51 -16.98
CA ASN A 5 6.63 -126.69 -15.54
C ASN A 5 7.16 -128.11 -15.28
N VAL A 6 8.22 -128.22 -14.48
CA VAL A 6 8.71 -129.52 -14.02
C VAL A 6 7.93 -129.92 -12.77
N GLU A 7 7.05 -130.90 -12.89
CA GLU A 7 6.32 -131.49 -11.75
C GLU A 7 7.16 -132.64 -11.17
N ILE A 8 7.67 -132.47 -9.95
CA ILE A 8 8.39 -133.54 -9.24
C ILE A 8 7.39 -134.31 -8.41
N LYS A 9 7.36 -135.63 -8.58
CA LYS A 9 6.53 -136.53 -7.79
C LYS A 9 7.39 -137.49 -6.99
N LYS A 10 6.97 -137.83 -5.76
CA LYS A 10 7.55 -138.93 -4.98
C LYS A 10 6.56 -140.08 -4.91
N ARG A 11 7.05 -141.32 -4.98
CA ARG A 11 6.19 -142.49 -4.83
C ARG A 11 5.70 -142.56 -3.39
N ASN A 12 4.40 -142.64 -3.21
CA ASN A 12 3.79 -142.81 -1.90
C ASN A 12 3.94 -144.30 -1.51
N PRO A 13 4.71 -144.60 -0.45
CA PRO A 13 5.01 -145.98 -0.08
C PRO A 13 3.78 -146.74 0.44
N ALA A 14 2.70 -146.05 0.79
CA ALA A 14 1.50 -146.66 1.36
C ALA A 14 0.46 -147.11 0.33
N ASN A 15 0.38 -146.47 -0.84
CA ASN A 15 -0.70 -146.74 -1.81
C ASN A 15 -0.22 -146.85 -3.26
N THR A 16 1.09 -146.85 -3.50
CA THR A 16 1.73 -146.89 -4.83
C THR A 16 1.47 -145.69 -5.74
N ALA A 17 0.68 -144.70 -5.31
CA ALA A 17 0.41 -143.46 -6.04
C ALA A 17 1.59 -142.48 -5.95
N TRP A 18 1.47 -141.32 -6.59
CA TRP A 18 2.50 -140.29 -6.66
C TRP A 18 2.03 -139.00 -5.99
N ASP A 19 2.72 -138.55 -4.94
CA ASP A 19 2.44 -137.27 -4.30
C ASP A 19 3.25 -136.16 -4.98
N ASN A 20 2.64 -134.99 -5.18
CA ASN A 20 3.34 -133.81 -5.66
C ASN A 20 4.31 -133.33 -4.59
N LEU A 21 5.59 -133.25 -4.96
CA LEU A 21 6.65 -132.76 -4.11
C LEU A 21 6.99 -131.33 -4.55
N TYR A 22 6.77 -130.37 -3.67
CA TYR A 22 7.23 -129.00 -3.87
C TYR A 22 8.65 -128.89 -3.30
N PRO A 23 9.71 -128.92 -4.13
CA PRO A 23 11.06 -128.79 -3.61
C PRO A 23 11.25 -127.39 -3.01
N VAL A 24 11.55 -127.32 -1.71
CA VAL A 24 12.18 -126.12 -1.14
C VAL A 24 13.66 -126.19 -1.51
N THR A 25 14.13 -125.23 -2.30
CA THR A 25 15.53 -125.15 -2.72
C THR A 25 16.11 -123.79 -2.36
N LYS A 26 17.44 -123.67 -2.36
CA LYS A 26 18.10 -122.39 -2.14
C LYS A 26 17.80 -121.45 -3.31
N ALA A 27 17.64 -120.15 -3.04
CA ALA A 27 17.39 -119.14 -4.08
C ALA A 27 18.48 -119.13 -5.18
N SER A 28 19.71 -119.54 -4.86
CA SER A 28 20.82 -119.74 -5.81
C SER A 28 20.53 -120.75 -6.90
N ASN A 29 19.72 -121.77 -6.58
CA ASN A 29 19.47 -122.92 -7.45
C ASN A 29 18.29 -122.69 -8.41
N VAL A 30 17.49 -121.63 -8.19
CA VAL A 30 16.36 -121.31 -9.05
C VAL A 30 16.80 -120.25 -10.05
N ILE A 31 16.90 -120.65 -11.32
CA ILE A 31 17.32 -119.78 -12.43
C ILE A 31 16.09 -119.32 -13.21
N THR A 32 15.95 -118.02 -13.42
CA THR A 32 14.91 -117.42 -14.26
C THR A 32 15.13 -117.76 -15.73
N GLN A 33 14.13 -117.50 -16.58
CA GLN A 33 14.27 -117.68 -18.04
C GLN A 33 15.40 -116.81 -18.64
N SER A 34 15.76 -115.70 -17.98
CA SER A 34 16.87 -114.84 -18.36
C SER A 34 18.24 -115.30 -17.85
N GLY A 35 18.32 -116.47 -17.19
CA GLY A 35 19.57 -117.06 -16.74
C GLY A 35 20.10 -116.53 -15.41
N GLN A 36 19.33 -115.71 -14.68
CA GLN A 36 19.71 -115.16 -13.37
C GLN A 36 19.14 -116.02 -12.25
N SER A 37 19.88 -116.21 -11.15
CA SER A 37 19.32 -116.86 -9.97
C SER A 37 18.34 -115.93 -9.26
N ILE A 38 17.35 -116.48 -8.53
CA ILE A 38 16.49 -115.69 -7.66
C ILE A 38 17.33 -114.93 -6.62
N GLU A 39 18.42 -115.52 -6.13
CA GLU A 39 19.35 -114.86 -5.22
C GLU A 39 20.01 -113.61 -5.84
N ALA A 40 20.46 -113.70 -7.10
CA ALA A 40 21.01 -112.55 -7.82
C ALA A 40 19.94 -111.47 -8.07
N HIS A 41 18.70 -111.89 -8.33
CA HIS A 41 17.57 -110.97 -8.51
C HIS A 41 17.20 -110.22 -7.23
N LEU A 42 17.20 -110.89 -6.07
CA LEU A 42 16.93 -110.28 -4.76
C LEU A 42 18.02 -109.26 -4.36
N ALA A 43 19.23 -109.40 -4.90
CA ALA A 43 20.34 -108.46 -4.71
C ALA A 43 20.41 -107.38 -5.82
N ASP A 44 19.49 -107.37 -6.79
CA ASP A 44 19.45 -106.40 -7.90
C ASP A 44 18.82 -105.08 -7.44
N TYR A 45 19.57 -104.32 -6.66
CA TYR A 45 19.17 -102.99 -6.18
C TYR A 45 19.06 -101.93 -7.28
N VAL A 46 19.43 -102.25 -8.53
CA VAL A 46 19.20 -101.36 -9.68
C VAL A 46 17.74 -101.40 -10.12
N ARG A 47 17.14 -102.59 -10.10
CA ARG A 47 15.74 -102.81 -10.47
C ARG A 47 14.77 -102.82 -9.29
N GLN A 48 15.24 -103.23 -8.11
CA GLN A 48 14.41 -103.36 -6.90
C GLN A 48 14.98 -102.48 -5.80
N PRO A 49 14.42 -101.30 -5.52
CA PRO A 49 14.96 -100.42 -4.50
C PRO A 49 14.99 -101.08 -3.11
N GLY A 50 16.15 -101.08 -2.45
CA GLY A 50 16.26 -101.54 -1.08
C GLY A 50 15.59 -100.55 -0.13
N TYR A 51 14.97 -101.02 0.95
CA TYR A 51 14.40 -100.15 1.99
C TYR A 51 15.05 -100.38 3.35
N GLY A 52 15.27 -99.31 4.09
CA GLY A 52 15.67 -99.42 5.49
C GLY A 52 15.72 -98.08 6.23
N VAL A 53 15.87 -98.16 7.55
CA VAL A 53 16.14 -97.01 8.39
C VAL A 53 17.65 -96.81 8.45
N THR A 54 18.10 -95.57 8.23
CA THR A 54 19.52 -95.24 8.36
C THR A 54 19.99 -95.33 9.81
N SER A 55 21.30 -95.49 10.01
CA SER A 55 22.00 -95.37 11.29
C SER A 55 23.21 -94.45 11.12
N GLY A 56 24.06 -94.32 12.16
CA GLY A 56 25.24 -93.45 12.14
C GLY A 56 24.99 -92.12 12.86
N SER A 57 25.45 -91.02 12.27
CA SER A 57 25.27 -89.66 12.77
C SER A 57 24.67 -88.76 11.69
N ALA A 58 24.20 -87.57 12.08
CA ALA A 58 23.78 -86.57 11.11
C ALA A 58 24.88 -86.34 10.07
N ASN A 59 24.50 -86.25 8.79
CA ASN A 59 25.38 -86.10 7.64
C ASN A 59 26.27 -87.33 7.28
N THR A 60 26.39 -88.35 8.14
CA THR A 60 27.17 -89.57 7.87
C THR A 60 26.30 -90.80 8.10
N TYR A 61 25.47 -91.10 7.10
CA TYR A 61 24.46 -92.15 7.20
C TYR A 61 25.04 -93.52 6.86
N THR A 62 24.55 -94.54 7.55
CA THR A 62 24.79 -95.95 7.21
C THR A 62 23.46 -96.65 6.93
N LEU A 63 23.48 -97.65 6.05
CA LEU A 63 22.30 -98.47 5.75
C LEU A 63 22.74 -99.92 5.57
N THR A 64 22.01 -100.84 6.20
CA THR A 64 22.25 -102.28 6.04
C THR A 64 21.11 -102.89 5.25
N LEU A 65 21.40 -103.37 4.04
CA LEU A 65 20.46 -104.13 3.22
C LEU A 65 20.66 -105.64 3.41
N ASN A 66 19.60 -106.40 3.17
CA ASN A 66 19.60 -107.86 3.10
C ASN A 66 18.77 -108.31 1.89
N PRO A 67 19.37 -108.93 0.85
CA PRO A 67 20.79 -109.28 0.69
C PRO A 67 21.77 -108.11 0.79
N ALA A 68 23.01 -108.34 1.23
CA ALA A 68 23.98 -107.25 1.35
C ALA A 68 24.42 -106.73 -0.03
N LEU A 69 24.41 -105.40 -0.21
CA LEU A 69 25.02 -104.79 -1.39
C LEU A 69 26.53 -105.05 -1.36
N THR A 70 27.08 -105.58 -2.46
CA THR A 70 28.51 -105.93 -2.56
C THR A 70 29.36 -104.87 -3.28
N ALA A 71 28.76 -104.12 -4.20
CA ALA A 71 29.40 -103.04 -4.94
C ALA A 71 28.39 -101.98 -5.38
N TYR A 72 28.83 -100.73 -5.52
CA TYR A 72 28.01 -99.69 -6.16
C TYR A 72 28.11 -99.78 -7.68
N THR A 73 26.96 -99.97 -8.33
CA THR A 73 26.81 -99.82 -9.78
C THR A 73 25.86 -98.67 -10.06
N ALA A 74 26.09 -97.94 -11.16
CA ALA A 74 25.19 -96.86 -11.57
C ALA A 74 23.76 -97.39 -11.67
N GLY A 75 22.83 -96.66 -11.05
CA GLY A 75 21.43 -97.03 -10.94
C GLY A 75 21.05 -97.78 -9.65
N VAL A 76 21.97 -98.12 -8.74
CA VAL A 76 21.59 -98.64 -7.42
C VAL A 76 20.59 -97.68 -6.76
N CYS A 77 19.47 -98.20 -6.28
CA CYS A 77 18.37 -97.42 -5.71
C CYS A 77 18.09 -97.87 -4.28
N VAL A 78 17.94 -96.90 -3.38
CA VAL A 78 17.50 -97.16 -2.01
C VAL A 78 16.42 -96.15 -1.59
N ALA A 79 15.40 -96.65 -0.90
CA ALA A 79 14.45 -95.84 -0.16
C ALA A 79 14.87 -95.85 1.32
N VAL A 80 15.23 -94.70 1.86
CA VAL A 80 15.77 -94.59 3.22
C VAL A 80 14.87 -93.76 4.11
N LYS A 81 14.58 -94.28 5.31
CA LYS A 81 14.02 -93.47 6.39
C LYS A 81 15.17 -92.83 7.17
N ILE A 82 15.15 -91.51 7.27
CA ILE A 82 16.22 -90.74 7.89
C ILE A 82 16.09 -90.76 9.42
N HIS A 83 17.10 -91.26 10.13
CA HIS A 83 17.11 -91.34 11.60
C HIS A 83 17.59 -90.06 12.30
N ALA A 84 18.31 -89.19 11.59
CA ALA A 84 18.84 -87.93 12.08
C ALA A 84 18.82 -86.90 10.95
N ALA A 85 18.20 -85.73 11.16
CA ALA A 85 18.14 -84.70 10.13
C ALA A 85 19.53 -84.20 9.73
N ASN A 86 19.73 -83.88 8.46
CA ASN A 86 21.01 -83.36 8.01
C ASN A 86 21.17 -81.88 8.37
N THR A 87 22.39 -81.48 8.69
CA THR A 87 22.78 -80.08 8.96
C THR A 87 23.75 -79.53 7.92
N GLY A 88 24.13 -80.34 6.93
CA GLY A 88 24.99 -79.95 5.81
C GLY A 88 25.26 -81.09 4.83
N ALA A 89 26.44 -81.05 4.21
CA ALA A 89 26.88 -82.03 3.23
C ALA A 89 26.80 -83.45 3.79
N SER A 90 26.05 -84.33 3.12
CA SER A 90 25.72 -85.65 3.64
C SER A 90 26.31 -86.78 2.80
N THR A 91 26.62 -87.91 3.44
CA THR A 91 27.09 -89.14 2.80
C THR A 91 26.26 -90.33 3.26
N ILE A 92 26.23 -91.41 2.47
CA ILE A 92 25.67 -92.70 2.86
C ILE A 92 26.64 -93.83 2.53
N ASN A 93 26.83 -94.75 3.48
CA ASN A 93 27.59 -96.00 3.30
C ASN A 93 26.64 -97.19 3.48
N ILE A 94 26.46 -97.97 2.40
CA ILE A 94 25.51 -99.08 2.35
C ILE A 94 26.30 -100.38 2.49
N ASN A 95 25.95 -101.21 3.47
CA ASN A 95 26.60 -102.48 3.81
C ASN A 95 28.13 -102.39 3.97
N GLY A 96 28.69 -101.20 4.23
CA GLY A 96 30.14 -101.01 4.41
C GLY A 96 30.95 -100.95 3.10
N VAL A 97 30.32 -100.93 1.92
CA VAL A 97 30.98 -100.90 0.60
C VAL A 97 31.80 -99.62 0.36
N GLY A 98 31.45 -98.53 1.04
CA GLY A 98 32.18 -97.26 1.02
C GLY A 98 31.23 -96.05 1.07
N ALA A 99 31.60 -94.99 1.78
CA ALA A 99 30.75 -93.80 1.84
C ALA A 99 30.69 -93.07 0.49
N LYS A 100 29.49 -92.76 0.02
CA LYS A 100 29.24 -91.93 -1.17
C LYS A 100 28.47 -90.67 -0.78
N SER A 101 28.78 -89.54 -1.41
CA SER A 101 28.06 -88.29 -1.13
C SER A 101 26.62 -88.37 -1.61
N ILE A 102 25.72 -87.71 -0.90
CA ILE A 102 24.35 -87.47 -1.34
C ILE A 102 24.30 -86.05 -1.92
N ARG A 103 23.75 -85.92 -3.13
CA ARG A 103 23.55 -84.67 -3.86
C ARG A 103 22.07 -84.44 -4.12
N ASP A 104 21.71 -83.19 -4.34
CA ASP A 104 20.37 -82.85 -4.82
C ASP A 104 20.14 -83.34 -6.27
N SER A 105 18.92 -83.14 -6.77
CA SER A 105 18.55 -83.51 -8.16
C SER A 105 19.35 -82.78 -9.25
N LYS A 106 20.06 -81.70 -8.91
CA LYS A 106 20.91 -80.89 -9.81
C LYS A 106 22.40 -81.19 -9.64
N GLY A 107 22.77 -82.08 -8.72
CA GLY A 107 24.15 -82.44 -8.41
C GLY A 107 24.85 -81.56 -7.35
N ASN A 108 24.16 -80.60 -6.73
CA ASN A 108 24.76 -79.74 -5.70
C ASN A 108 24.91 -80.49 -4.36
N VAL A 109 25.79 -79.94 -3.52
CA VAL A 109 25.96 -80.37 -2.12
C VAL A 109 24.66 -80.09 -1.35
N LEU A 110 24.15 -81.09 -0.61
CA LEU A 110 23.00 -80.86 0.27
C LEU A 110 23.31 -79.82 1.34
N THR A 111 22.39 -78.88 1.52
CA THR A 111 22.38 -77.93 2.64
C THR A 111 21.57 -78.48 3.81
N SER A 112 21.68 -77.83 4.98
CA SER A 112 20.89 -78.18 6.17
C SER A 112 19.40 -78.29 5.85
N GLY A 113 18.74 -79.30 6.43
CA GLY A 113 17.28 -79.48 6.37
C GLY A 113 16.73 -80.19 5.13
N LYS A 114 17.58 -80.58 4.17
CA LYS A 114 17.15 -81.30 2.94
C LYS A 114 16.78 -82.77 3.17
N LEU A 115 17.31 -83.39 4.21
CA LEU A 115 16.96 -84.72 4.70
C LEU A 115 16.33 -84.55 6.08
N VAL A 116 15.00 -84.53 6.11
CA VAL A 116 14.22 -84.30 7.34
C VAL A 116 14.14 -85.58 8.18
N LEU A 117 14.22 -85.43 9.51
CA LEU A 117 14.07 -86.53 10.47
C LEU A 117 12.77 -87.30 10.23
N ASN A 118 12.86 -88.64 10.23
CA ASN A 118 11.77 -89.60 10.00
C ASN A 118 11.12 -89.57 8.62
N SER A 119 11.55 -88.69 7.71
CA SER A 119 11.09 -88.68 6.32
C SER A 119 11.72 -89.79 5.51
N VAL A 120 11.00 -90.22 4.46
CA VAL A 120 11.45 -91.24 3.52
C VAL A 120 11.87 -90.57 2.23
N TYR A 121 13.09 -90.87 1.78
CA TYR A 121 13.62 -90.36 0.52
C TYR A 121 14.14 -91.50 -0.35
N THR A 122 13.98 -91.35 -1.66
CA THR A 122 14.61 -92.22 -2.65
C THR A 122 15.93 -91.62 -3.12
N LEU A 123 16.98 -92.43 -3.02
CA LEU A 123 18.33 -92.10 -3.46
C LEU A 123 18.72 -93.03 -4.61
N ARG A 124 19.22 -92.45 -5.71
CA ARG A 124 19.69 -93.21 -6.89
C ARG A 124 21.17 -92.94 -7.12
N TYR A 125 21.99 -93.98 -7.14
CA TYR A 125 23.42 -93.84 -7.43
C TYR A 125 23.63 -93.50 -8.92
N ASP A 126 24.36 -92.43 -9.22
CA ASP A 126 24.63 -91.99 -10.61
C ASP A 126 25.94 -92.56 -11.20
N GLY A 127 26.70 -93.31 -10.40
CA GLY A 127 28.06 -93.77 -10.73
C GLY A 127 29.17 -93.07 -9.94
N THR A 128 28.86 -91.95 -9.27
CA THR A 128 29.77 -91.18 -8.40
C THR A 128 29.12 -90.89 -7.04
N ASN A 129 27.91 -90.35 -7.04
CA ASN A 129 27.13 -89.89 -5.87
C ASN A 129 25.73 -90.52 -5.85
N PHE A 130 25.06 -90.44 -4.70
CA PHE A 130 23.62 -90.70 -4.60
C PHE A 130 22.83 -89.41 -4.86
N ILE A 131 21.85 -89.46 -5.77
CA ILE A 131 20.98 -88.35 -6.12
C ILE A 131 19.66 -88.46 -5.36
N LEU A 132 19.30 -87.42 -4.62
CA LEU A 132 18.03 -87.27 -3.93
C LEU A 132 16.91 -86.93 -4.93
N GLN A 133 15.88 -87.79 -5.03
CA GLN A 133 14.84 -87.67 -6.07
C GLN A 133 13.55 -86.93 -5.63
N GLY A 134 13.54 -86.25 -4.48
CA GLY A 134 12.35 -85.55 -3.96
C GLY A 134 12.68 -84.49 -2.92
N GLU A 135 13.26 -83.37 -3.36
CA GLU A 135 13.85 -82.34 -2.49
C GLU A 135 12.83 -81.37 -1.84
N GLY A 136 11.54 -81.45 -2.19
CA GLY A 136 10.54 -80.47 -1.74
C GLY A 136 10.67 -79.12 -2.47
N ALA A 137 9.97 -78.10 -1.97
CA ALA A 137 10.02 -76.75 -2.53
C ALA A 137 11.23 -75.97 -1.95
N SER A 138 11.51 -74.80 -2.48
CA SER A 138 12.54 -73.90 -1.94
C SER A 138 12.16 -72.44 -2.17
N GLY A 139 12.71 -71.54 -1.36
CA GLY A 139 12.46 -70.10 -1.45
C GLY A 139 12.09 -69.51 -0.10
N ASN A 140 11.96 -68.18 -0.07
CA ASN A 140 11.63 -67.40 1.13
C ASN A 140 10.42 -66.48 0.93
N ALA A 141 9.70 -66.61 -0.19
CA ALA A 141 8.52 -65.81 -0.46
C ALA A 141 7.40 -66.15 0.53
N THR A 142 6.80 -65.12 1.09
CA THR A 142 5.60 -65.17 1.91
C THR A 142 4.40 -64.68 1.10
N ALA A 143 3.18 -64.87 1.60
CA ALA A 143 1.97 -64.38 0.95
C ALA A 143 2.02 -62.86 0.70
N SER A 144 2.63 -62.07 1.62
CA SER A 144 2.77 -60.62 1.47
C SER A 144 3.78 -60.19 0.41
N ASP A 145 4.66 -61.09 -0.05
CA ASP A 145 5.65 -60.77 -1.10
C ASP A 145 5.07 -60.97 -2.51
N LEU A 146 3.93 -61.64 -2.61
CA LEU A 146 3.30 -62.03 -3.87
C LEU A 146 2.09 -61.13 -4.16
N LEU A 147 1.96 -60.70 -5.41
CA LEU A 147 0.77 -59.98 -5.87
C LEU A 147 -0.50 -60.80 -5.59
N SER A 148 -1.56 -60.11 -5.21
CA SER A 148 -2.83 -60.73 -4.84
C SER A 148 -3.32 -61.69 -5.92
N GLY A 149 -3.61 -62.94 -5.51
CA GLY A 149 -4.07 -64.01 -6.40
C GLY A 149 -2.97 -64.77 -7.16
N LYS A 150 -1.70 -64.37 -7.06
CA LYS A 150 -0.57 -65.20 -7.54
C LYS A 150 -0.23 -66.27 -6.50
N THR A 151 0.24 -67.43 -6.95
CA THR A 151 0.55 -68.53 -6.03
C THR A 151 2.02 -68.95 -6.10
N ALA A 152 2.52 -69.52 -5.01
CA ALA A 152 3.85 -70.12 -4.92
C ALA A 152 3.80 -71.39 -4.04
N THR A 153 4.64 -72.37 -4.34
CA THR A 153 4.73 -73.61 -3.55
C THR A 153 5.84 -73.49 -2.50
N THR A 154 5.53 -73.86 -1.26
CA THR A 154 6.47 -73.97 -0.14
C THR A 154 6.44 -75.38 0.43
N ASP A 155 7.38 -75.72 1.31
CA ASP A 155 7.37 -77.02 2.00
C ASP A 155 6.15 -77.22 2.91
N ALA A 156 5.46 -76.13 3.28
CA ALA A 156 4.21 -76.16 4.05
C ALA A 156 2.95 -76.22 3.15
N GLY A 157 3.10 -76.22 1.82
CA GLY A 157 2.01 -76.19 0.85
C GLY A 157 2.00 -74.92 -0.02
N GLU A 158 0.95 -74.76 -0.80
CA GLU A 158 0.76 -73.59 -1.67
C GLU A 158 0.33 -72.36 -0.86
N ILE A 159 0.98 -71.22 -1.13
CA ILE A 159 0.60 -69.92 -0.59
C ILE A 159 -0.01 -69.06 -1.70
N VAL A 160 -1.00 -68.24 -1.34
CA VAL A 160 -1.65 -67.27 -2.24
C VAL A 160 -1.24 -65.86 -1.82
N GLY A 161 -0.83 -65.07 -2.79
CA GLY A 161 -0.38 -63.70 -2.59
C GLY A 161 -1.46 -62.78 -2.06
N THR A 162 -1.04 -61.81 -1.25
CA THR A 162 -1.90 -60.81 -0.61
C THR A 162 -1.51 -59.37 -0.95
N MET A 163 -0.38 -59.14 -1.62
CA MET A 163 0.09 -57.78 -1.97
C MET A 163 -0.85 -57.12 -3.00
N PRO A 164 -1.51 -55.99 -2.67
CA PRO A 164 -2.37 -55.30 -3.62
C PRO A 164 -1.58 -54.74 -4.82
N ASN A 165 -2.08 -54.95 -6.04
CA ASN A 165 -1.57 -54.23 -7.21
C ASN A 165 -2.27 -52.87 -7.34
N ARG A 166 -1.54 -51.77 -7.14
CA ARG A 166 -2.09 -50.41 -7.17
C ARG A 166 -2.04 -49.75 -8.55
N GLY A 167 -1.44 -50.40 -9.56
CA GLY A 167 -1.28 -49.82 -10.89
C GLY A 167 -0.58 -48.45 -10.88
N ALA A 168 -0.94 -47.57 -11.81
CA ALA A 168 -0.49 -46.19 -11.81
C ALA A 168 -1.28 -45.38 -10.77
N VAL A 169 -0.57 -44.70 -9.87
CA VAL A 169 -1.17 -43.87 -8.81
C VAL A 169 -0.81 -42.41 -9.06
N THR A 170 -1.84 -41.56 -9.21
CA THR A 170 -1.69 -40.10 -9.25
C THR A 170 -2.12 -39.53 -7.90
N ILE A 171 -1.23 -38.75 -7.27
CA ILE A 171 -1.49 -38.07 -5.99
C ILE A 171 -1.37 -36.57 -6.23
N THR A 172 -2.44 -35.80 -5.98
CA THR A 172 -2.46 -34.34 -6.16
C THR A 172 -2.13 -33.67 -4.83
N PRO A 173 -1.00 -32.95 -4.66
CA PRO A 173 -0.64 -32.32 -3.39
C PRO A 173 -1.76 -31.44 -2.79
N SER A 174 -1.90 -31.46 -1.47
CA SER A 174 -2.90 -30.70 -0.71
C SER A 174 -2.29 -30.06 0.53
N ASN A 175 -3.11 -29.28 1.25
CA ASN A 175 -2.80 -28.71 2.55
C ASN A 175 -2.87 -29.72 3.71
N SER A 176 -2.97 -31.01 3.39
CA SER A 176 -3.03 -32.11 4.35
C SER A 176 -2.11 -33.24 3.89
N ASN A 177 -1.62 -34.03 4.84
CA ASN A 177 -0.80 -35.20 4.50
C ASN A 177 -1.67 -36.21 3.74
N GLN A 178 -1.15 -36.72 2.62
CA GLN A 178 -1.82 -37.73 1.82
C GLN A 178 -1.10 -39.05 1.95
N THR A 179 -1.83 -40.11 2.29
CA THR A 179 -1.27 -41.43 2.55
C THR A 179 -0.95 -42.16 1.24
N ILE A 180 0.19 -42.84 1.23
CA ILE A 180 0.60 -43.77 0.18
C ILE A 180 0.14 -45.15 0.61
N SER A 181 -0.88 -45.68 -0.09
CA SER A 181 -1.53 -46.94 0.27
C SER A 181 -0.58 -48.14 0.17
N ALA A 182 -0.86 -49.18 0.97
CA ALA A 182 -0.11 -50.43 0.95
C ALA A 182 -0.21 -51.17 -0.39
N GLY A 183 0.87 -51.84 -0.77
CA GLY A 183 1.12 -52.50 -2.05
C GLY A 183 2.58 -52.95 -2.03
N TYR A 184 3.41 -52.46 -2.96
CA TYR A 184 4.86 -52.52 -2.78
C TYR A 184 5.35 -51.65 -1.61
N HIS A 185 4.56 -50.66 -1.21
CA HIS A 185 4.78 -49.85 -0.01
C HIS A 185 4.12 -50.50 1.21
N ASN A 186 4.64 -50.22 2.40
CA ASN A 186 4.09 -50.71 3.67
C ASN A 186 2.81 -49.96 4.13
N GLY A 187 2.32 -48.99 3.36
CA GLY A 187 1.12 -48.21 3.68
C GLY A 187 1.34 -47.03 4.64
N SER A 188 2.57 -46.82 5.14
CA SER A 188 2.87 -45.72 6.07
C SER A 188 3.52 -44.49 5.41
N GLY A 189 3.89 -44.60 4.13
CA GLY A 189 4.44 -43.47 3.37
C GLY A 189 3.40 -42.35 3.21
N ILE A 190 3.86 -41.10 3.14
CA ILE A 190 2.99 -39.94 2.90
C ILE A 190 3.61 -38.99 1.88
N VAL A 191 2.74 -38.34 1.10
CA VAL A 191 3.05 -37.05 0.46
C VAL A 191 2.72 -35.98 1.50
N SER A 192 3.75 -35.25 1.94
CA SER A 192 3.61 -34.25 3.01
C SER A 192 2.73 -33.08 2.57
N ALA A 193 1.99 -32.52 3.54
CA ALA A 193 1.15 -31.35 3.34
C ALA A 193 1.99 -30.16 2.82
N VAL A 194 1.44 -29.44 1.84
CA VAL A 194 1.98 -28.16 1.38
C VAL A 194 1.16 -27.07 2.06
N THR A 195 1.74 -26.43 3.07
CA THR A 195 1.10 -25.34 3.83
C THR A 195 1.85 -24.03 3.62
N PHE A 196 1.08 -22.95 3.51
CA PHE A 196 1.58 -21.59 3.41
C PHE A 196 0.49 -20.62 3.87
N ASP A 197 0.88 -19.40 4.19
CA ASP A 197 -0.05 -18.33 4.56
C ASP A 197 -0.81 -17.84 3.32
N ALA A 198 -2.14 -17.92 3.35
CA ALA A 198 -3.01 -17.45 2.27
C ALA A 198 -2.79 -15.97 1.92
N SER A 199 -2.37 -15.15 2.89
CA SER A 199 -2.05 -13.73 2.69
C SER A 199 -0.82 -13.47 1.82
N ARG A 200 -0.05 -14.52 1.51
CA ARG A 200 1.13 -14.48 0.63
C ARG A 200 0.87 -15.03 -0.76
N VAL A 201 -0.35 -15.51 -1.03
CA VAL A 201 -0.75 -16.04 -2.33
C VAL A 201 -1.78 -15.12 -2.96
N LEU A 202 -1.61 -14.82 -4.24
CA LEU A 202 -2.47 -13.91 -4.97
C LEU A 202 -3.93 -14.38 -4.98
N THR A 203 -4.85 -13.45 -4.75
CA THR A 203 -6.28 -13.67 -4.95
C THR A 203 -6.54 -14.22 -6.35
N GLY A 204 -7.35 -15.28 -6.46
CA GLY A 204 -7.61 -16.01 -7.70
C GLY A 204 -6.62 -17.13 -8.01
N THR A 205 -5.56 -17.29 -7.21
CA THR A 205 -4.65 -18.45 -7.28
C THR A 205 -4.94 -19.43 -6.14
N THR A 206 -4.95 -20.73 -6.45
CA THR A 206 -5.08 -21.81 -5.46
C THR A 206 -3.88 -22.73 -5.56
N ILE A 207 -3.16 -22.93 -4.45
CA ILE A 207 -2.03 -23.85 -4.38
C ILE A 207 -2.37 -24.92 -3.34
N ALA A 208 -2.28 -26.20 -3.72
CA ALA A 208 -2.55 -27.33 -2.83
C ALA A 208 -3.90 -27.22 -2.06
N GLY A 209 -4.94 -26.69 -2.72
CA GLY A 209 -6.27 -26.50 -2.13
C GLY A 209 -6.45 -25.25 -1.26
N THR A 210 -5.40 -24.47 -1.00
CA THR A 210 -5.50 -23.20 -0.26
C THR A 210 -5.59 -22.03 -1.24
N ALA A 211 -6.71 -21.29 -1.19
CA ALA A 211 -6.94 -20.11 -2.02
C ALA A 211 -6.20 -18.88 -1.44
N GLY A 212 -5.56 -18.12 -2.31
CA GLY A 212 -4.85 -16.89 -1.95
C GLY A 212 -5.78 -15.73 -1.61
N THR A 213 -5.33 -14.85 -0.72
CA THR A 213 -6.04 -13.63 -0.30
C THR A 213 -5.22 -12.36 -0.53
N MET A 214 -3.99 -12.45 -1.04
CA MET A 214 -3.14 -11.31 -1.34
C MET A 214 -3.73 -10.51 -2.50
N PRO A 215 -4.12 -9.24 -2.30
CA PRO A 215 -4.76 -8.47 -3.35
C PRO A 215 -3.74 -8.07 -4.44
N ASN A 216 -4.19 -8.14 -5.69
CA ASN A 216 -3.50 -7.54 -6.83
C ASN A 216 -4.17 -6.22 -7.19
N HIS A 217 -3.55 -5.10 -6.82
CA HIS A 217 -4.07 -3.77 -7.11
C HIS A 217 -3.81 -3.30 -8.55
N GLY A 218 -3.13 -4.12 -9.37
CA GLY A 218 -2.81 -3.78 -10.76
C GLY A 218 -1.92 -2.54 -10.90
N ALA A 219 -1.85 -2.02 -12.13
CA ALA A 219 -1.26 -0.72 -12.41
C ALA A 219 -2.23 0.37 -11.96
N ILE A 220 -1.74 1.34 -11.18
CA ILE A 220 -2.55 2.46 -10.69
C ILE A 220 -1.86 3.78 -11.04
N THR A 221 -2.67 4.77 -11.40
CA THR A 221 -2.23 6.16 -11.50
C THR A 221 -2.65 6.90 -10.23
N ILE A 222 -1.69 7.48 -9.52
CA ILE A 222 -1.95 8.36 -8.37
C ILE A 222 -1.72 9.81 -8.84
N THR A 223 -2.74 10.65 -8.77
CA THR A 223 -2.61 12.09 -9.05
C THR A 223 -2.19 12.81 -7.77
N PRO A 224 -1.05 13.49 -7.70
CA PRO A 224 -0.63 14.24 -6.51
C PRO A 224 -1.70 15.25 -6.05
N GLY A 225 -1.77 15.50 -4.74
CA GLY A 225 -2.79 16.36 -4.14
C GLY A 225 -2.31 17.09 -2.90
N ALA A 226 -3.23 17.78 -2.23
CA ALA A 226 -2.93 18.49 -0.98
C ALA A 226 -2.65 17.56 0.20
N THR A 227 -3.17 16.33 0.16
CA THR A 227 -3.03 15.31 1.20
C THR A 227 -2.24 14.11 0.70
N THR A 228 -1.55 13.45 1.63
CA THR A 228 -0.80 12.22 1.33
C THR A 228 -1.76 11.12 0.92
N GLN A 229 -1.46 10.50 -0.21
CA GLN A 229 -2.23 9.39 -0.74
C GLN A 229 -1.45 8.10 -0.54
N THR A 230 -2.12 7.09 -0.01
CA THR A 230 -1.50 5.81 0.32
C THR A 230 -2.23 4.67 -0.35
N ARG A 231 -1.46 3.65 -0.74
CA ARG A 231 -1.98 2.35 -1.16
C ARG A 231 -1.50 1.29 -0.18
N SER A 232 -2.43 0.48 0.31
CA SER A 232 -2.12 -0.69 1.14
C SER A 232 -1.23 -1.70 0.40
N SER A 233 -0.50 -2.50 1.18
CA SER A 233 0.32 -3.59 0.67
C SER A 233 -0.52 -4.66 0.00
N GLY A 234 0.06 -5.32 -1.00
CA GLY A 234 -0.47 -6.49 -1.67
C GLY A 234 0.71 -7.24 -2.28
N TYR A 235 0.68 -7.48 -3.60
CA TYR A 235 1.85 -8.01 -4.31
C TYR A 235 3.12 -7.15 -4.16
N MET A 236 2.96 -5.83 -4.13
CA MET A 236 4.05 -4.90 -3.79
C MET A 236 3.86 -4.36 -2.37
N SER A 237 4.94 -3.84 -1.79
CA SER A 237 4.87 -3.07 -0.55
C SER A 237 3.90 -1.89 -0.65
N SER A 238 3.52 -1.36 0.51
CA SER A 238 2.74 -0.12 0.56
C SER A 238 3.47 1.01 -0.18
N LEU A 239 2.68 1.86 -0.82
CA LEU A 239 3.16 3.04 -1.53
C LEU A 239 2.56 4.28 -0.89
N SER A 240 3.35 5.34 -0.76
CA SER A 240 2.91 6.65 -0.28
C SER A 240 3.37 7.73 -1.26
N VAL A 241 2.44 8.56 -1.71
CA VAL A 241 2.71 9.78 -2.48
C VAL A 241 2.40 10.96 -1.56
N ALA A 242 3.44 11.68 -1.15
CA ALA A 242 3.32 12.80 -0.23
C ALA A 242 2.42 13.89 -0.84
N GLY A 243 1.47 14.38 -0.03
CA GLY A 243 0.71 15.56 -0.37
C GLY A 243 1.50 16.84 -0.09
N SER A 244 1.09 17.94 -0.70
CA SER A 244 1.63 19.27 -0.40
C SER A 244 0.53 20.26 -0.12
N THR A 245 0.51 20.82 1.09
CA THR A 245 -0.40 21.92 1.46
C THR A 245 -0.19 23.17 0.61
N ASN A 246 0.97 23.29 -0.06
CA ASN A 246 1.26 24.38 -0.98
C ASN A 246 0.53 24.23 -2.32
N LEU A 247 -0.06 23.06 -2.62
CA LEU A 247 -0.98 22.89 -3.74
C LEU A 247 -2.35 23.49 -3.39
N SER A 248 -2.38 24.81 -3.21
CA SER A 248 -3.54 25.63 -2.93
C SER A 248 -3.75 26.67 -4.03
N ALA A 249 -5.00 27.08 -4.26
CA ALA A 249 -5.34 28.02 -5.32
C ALA A 249 -4.57 29.35 -5.21
N GLU A 250 -4.38 29.84 -3.98
CA GLU A 250 -3.66 31.08 -3.69
C GLU A 250 -2.15 31.06 -4.02
N ASN A 251 -1.55 29.87 -4.12
CA ASN A 251 -0.14 29.71 -4.49
C ASN A 251 0.06 29.48 -5.99
N ILE A 252 -1.03 29.23 -6.73
CA ILE A 252 -1.00 28.94 -8.15
C ILE A 252 -1.45 30.19 -8.91
N LYS A 253 -0.75 30.52 -9.99
CA LYS A 253 -1.07 31.68 -10.84
C LYS A 253 -2.52 31.60 -11.34
N LEU A 254 -3.19 32.75 -11.35
CA LEU A 254 -4.57 32.91 -11.79
C LEU A 254 -4.81 32.19 -13.13
N GLY A 255 -5.78 31.27 -13.15
CA GLY A 255 -6.18 30.52 -14.34
C GLY A 255 -5.32 29.30 -14.68
N VAL A 256 -4.21 29.04 -13.98
CA VAL A 256 -3.40 27.82 -14.15
C VAL A 256 -4.03 26.69 -13.34
N ASN A 257 -4.22 25.51 -13.95
CA ASN A 257 -4.69 24.32 -13.27
C ASN A 257 -3.52 23.35 -13.02
N ILE A 258 -3.29 23.00 -11.76
CA ILE A 258 -2.31 21.96 -11.38
C ILE A 258 -3.07 20.89 -10.61
N PHE A 259 -3.17 19.69 -11.19
CA PHE A 259 -3.84 18.53 -10.60
C PHE A 259 -5.28 18.82 -10.11
N GLY A 260 -6.03 19.63 -10.86
CA GLY A 260 -7.42 19.99 -10.51
C GLY A 260 -7.56 21.23 -9.62
N VAL A 261 -6.45 21.79 -9.11
CA VAL A 261 -6.46 23.04 -8.34
C VAL A 261 -6.22 24.22 -9.29
N THR A 262 -7.25 25.04 -9.50
CA THR A 262 -7.16 26.25 -10.33
C THR A 262 -6.65 27.42 -9.50
N GLY A 263 -5.61 28.09 -9.99
CA GLY A 263 -4.95 29.19 -9.30
C GLY A 263 -5.76 30.48 -9.26
N THR A 264 -5.53 31.27 -8.21
CA THR A 264 -6.12 32.59 -7.94
C THR A 264 -5.07 33.68 -7.75
N LEU A 265 -3.76 33.34 -7.73
CA LEU A 265 -2.68 34.32 -7.55
C LEU A 265 -2.55 35.24 -8.77
N THR A 266 -2.87 36.52 -8.60
CA THR A 266 -2.61 37.52 -9.64
C THR A 266 -1.17 38.04 -9.49
N PRO A 267 -0.26 37.76 -10.46
CA PRO A 267 1.12 38.21 -10.37
C PRO A 267 1.22 39.75 -10.50
N MET A 268 2.27 40.32 -9.91
CA MET A 268 2.55 41.75 -10.05
C MET A 268 2.82 42.11 -11.53
N PRO A 269 2.34 43.27 -12.00
CA PRO A 269 2.74 43.80 -13.30
C PRO A 269 4.27 43.95 -13.42
N THR A 270 4.80 43.69 -14.62
CA THR A 270 6.23 43.78 -14.91
C THR A 270 6.72 45.23 -14.73
N GLY A 271 7.82 45.42 -14.00
CA GLY A 271 8.46 46.73 -13.79
C GLY A 271 8.14 47.40 -12.45
N TRP A 272 7.35 46.77 -11.59
CA TRP A 272 7.08 47.30 -10.25
C TRP A 272 8.08 46.74 -9.22
N SER A 273 8.77 47.62 -8.49
CA SER A 273 9.72 47.30 -7.41
C SER A 273 9.10 47.49 -6.03
N THR A 274 9.55 46.70 -5.05
CA THR A 274 9.15 46.86 -3.65
C THR A 274 9.93 47.99 -2.98
N GLY A 275 9.32 48.64 -1.98
CA GLY A 275 9.92 49.69 -1.16
C GLY A 275 9.91 51.10 -1.75
N GLN A 276 9.27 51.31 -2.89
CA GLN A 276 9.30 52.60 -3.61
C GLN A 276 7.91 53.03 -4.06
N TRP A 277 7.73 54.35 -4.17
CA TRP A 277 6.63 54.90 -4.96
C TRP A 277 6.97 54.80 -6.45
N ILE A 278 6.00 54.42 -7.26
CA ILE A 278 6.17 54.25 -8.71
C ILE A 278 5.00 54.94 -9.40
N ALA A 279 5.27 55.75 -10.42
CA ALA A 279 4.21 56.25 -11.30
C ALA A 279 3.63 55.07 -12.10
N SER A 280 2.32 54.83 -12.01
CA SER A 280 1.71 53.67 -12.67
C SER A 280 1.66 53.82 -14.20
N GLY A 281 1.88 55.03 -14.72
CA GLY A 281 1.71 55.38 -16.13
C GLY A 281 0.25 55.59 -16.55
N SER A 282 -0.71 55.17 -15.72
CA SER A 282 -2.13 55.35 -15.96
C SER A 282 -2.62 56.70 -15.43
N ILE A 283 -3.34 57.43 -16.28
CA ILE A 283 -3.88 58.75 -15.99
C ILE A 283 -5.34 58.61 -15.58
N LEU A 284 -5.71 59.22 -14.46
CA LEU A 284 -7.10 59.38 -14.04
C LEU A 284 -7.85 60.17 -15.13
N PRO A 285 -8.93 59.63 -15.73
CA PRO A 285 -9.56 60.22 -16.91
C PRO A 285 -10.01 61.68 -16.77
N ASN A 286 -10.23 62.17 -15.55
CA ASN A 286 -10.43 63.59 -15.24
C ASN A 286 -9.68 63.91 -13.95
N GLY A 287 -8.75 64.86 -13.98
CA GLY A 287 -8.05 65.31 -12.78
C GLY A 287 -9.02 65.98 -11.81
N TYR A 288 -9.00 65.55 -10.55
CA TYR A 288 -9.74 66.18 -9.46
C TYR A 288 -8.87 66.23 -8.20
N TYR A 289 -9.27 67.09 -7.25
CA TYR A 289 -8.77 67.09 -5.87
C TYR A 289 -9.97 67.06 -4.91
N ASN A 290 -9.75 66.67 -3.66
CA ASN A 290 -10.77 66.36 -2.66
C ASN A 290 -11.75 65.24 -3.07
N HIS A 291 -11.32 64.29 -3.90
CA HIS A 291 -12.01 63.03 -4.15
C HIS A 291 -11.60 61.99 -3.10
N ALA A 292 -12.33 60.88 -3.03
CA ALA A 292 -12.02 59.78 -2.12
C ALA A 292 -11.96 58.45 -2.86
N ALA A 293 -11.15 57.51 -2.36
CA ALA A 293 -11.04 56.18 -2.91
C ALA A 293 -11.36 55.13 -1.84
N GLY A 294 -12.23 54.19 -2.16
CA GLY A 294 -12.56 53.06 -1.30
C GLY A 294 -12.31 51.73 -2.02
N GLY A 295 -11.92 50.71 -1.26
CA GLY A 295 -11.52 49.40 -1.80
C GLY A 295 -10.04 49.11 -1.58
N THR A 296 -9.46 48.26 -2.42
CA THR A 296 -8.08 47.77 -2.28
C THR A 296 -7.18 48.26 -3.40
N PHE A 297 -5.89 47.99 -3.28
CA PHE A 297 -4.89 48.30 -4.29
C PHE A 297 -5.23 47.77 -5.71
N TYR A 298 -5.80 46.57 -5.82
CA TYR A 298 -6.17 45.94 -7.09
C TYR A 298 -7.61 46.20 -7.53
N GLY A 299 -8.35 47.01 -6.77
CA GLY A 299 -9.78 47.19 -6.97
C GLY A 299 -10.29 48.27 -6.06
N CYS A 300 -10.17 49.53 -6.48
CA CYS A 300 -10.72 50.67 -5.76
C CYS A 300 -11.57 51.57 -6.66
N VAL A 301 -12.55 52.22 -6.03
CA VAL A 301 -13.43 53.18 -6.69
C VAL A 301 -13.04 54.57 -6.24
N ILE A 302 -12.60 55.38 -7.18
CA ILE A 302 -12.34 56.81 -7.02
C ILE A 302 -13.67 57.51 -7.24
N SER A 303 -14.13 58.27 -6.26
CA SER A 303 -15.45 58.87 -6.23
C SER A 303 -15.37 60.39 -6.11
N GLY A 304 -16.15 61.08 -6.93
CA GLY A 304 -16.36 62.52 -6.83
C GLY A 304 -15.08 63.34 -6.98
N GLY A 305 -15.05 64.50 -6.33
CA GLY A 305 -13.96 65.47 -6.40
C GLY A 305 -14.44 66.84 -6.88
N ASP A 306 -13.57 67.84 -6.80
CA ASP A 306 -13.81 69.22 -7.27
C ASP A 306 -12.83 69.57 -8.39
N SER A 307 -13.31 70.24 -9.44
CA SER A 307 -12.53 70.78 -10.55
C SER A 307 -12.18 72.27 -10.38
N SER A 308 -12.14 72.77 -9.13
CA SER A 308 -11.95 74.16 -8.70
C SER A 308 -13.17 75.08 -8.85
N SER A 309 -14.13 74.72 -9.71
CA SER A 309 -15.39 75.46 -9.91
C SER A 309 -16.65 74.65 -9.60
N SER A 310 -16.57 73.33 -9.47
CA SER A 310 -17.75 72.46 -9.31
C SER A 310 -17.39 71.07 -8.80
N ASP A 311 -18.27 70.50 -7.97
CA ASP A 311 -18.19 69.10 -7.55
C ASP A 311 -18.64 68.17 -8.70
N THR A 312 -18.01 67.00 -8.83
CA THR A 312 -18.40 65.94 -9.78
C THR A 312 -19.12 64.78 -9.10
N PHE A 313 -19.95 64.07 -9.86
CA PHE A 313 -20.56 62.79 -9.46
C PHE A 313 -19.92 61.59 -10.16
N SER A 314 -18.93 61.81 -11.04
CA SER A 314 -18.27 60.74 -11.76
C SER A 314 -17.45 59.85 -10.83
N CYS A 315 -17.47 58.55 -11.08
CA CYS A 315 -16.65 57.58 -10.38
C CYS A 315 -15.82 56.74 -11.37
N GLN A 316 -14.58 56.45 -10.99
CA GLN A 316 -13.64 55.65 -11.77
C GLN A 316 -13.25 54.41 -10.98
N LEU A 317 -13.16 53.28 -11.66
CA LEU A 317 -12.69 52.01 -11.12
C LEU A 317 -11.22 51.83 -11.52
N TRP A 318 -10.36 51.60 -10.53
CA TRP A 318 -8.97 51.19 -10.72
C TRP A 318 -8.83 49.70 -10.43
N ASN A 319 -8.32 48.94 -11.40
CA ASN A 319 -8.14 47.48 -11.31
C ASN A 319 -6.67 47.05 -11.02
N GLY A 320 -5.81 48.00 -10.65
CA GLY A 320 -4.37 47.76 -10.51
C GLY A 320 -3.54 48.05 -11.76
N VAL A 321 -4.15 48.28 -12.93
CA VAL A 321 -3.41 48.57 -14.18
C VAL A 321 -4.03 49.72 -14.94
N SER A 322 -5.35 49.76 -15.06
CA SER A 322 -6.08 50.73 -15.86
C SER A 322 -7.33 51.26 -15.15
N TYR A 323 -7.87 52.34 -15.71
CA TYR A 323 -9.14 52.93 -15.29
C TYR A 323 -10.29 52.48 -16.17
N SER A 324 -11.43 52.22 -15.56
CA SER A 324 -12.74 52.09 -16.22
C SER A 324 -13.80 52.88 -15.47
N SER A 325 -14.99 53.06 -16.05
CA SER A 325 -16.08 53.78 -15.37
C SER A 325 -16.69 52.93 -14.26
N ALA A 326 -16.87 53.53 -13.07
CA ALA A 326 -17.67 52.96 -11.97
C ALA A 326 -19.10 53.55 -11.92
N GLY A 327 -19.55 54.15 -13.03
CA GLY A 327 -20.80 54.88 -13.10
C GLY A 327 -20.75 56.23 -12.38
N SER A 328 -21.91 56.74 -12.01
CA SER A 328 -22.09 58.05 -11.37
C SER A 328 -22.77 57.91 -10.02
N MET A 329 -22.30 58.64 -9.01
CA MET A 329 -23.02 58.81 -7.75
C MET A 329 -24.36 59.53 -7.98
N PRO A 330 -25.37 59.32 -7.12
CA PRO A 330 -26.67 60.01 -7.23
C PRO A 330 -26.60 61.54 -7.13
N SER A 331 -25.51 62.10 -6.59
CA SER A 331 -25.27 63.55 -6.53
C SER A 331 -23.79 63.88 -6.56
N SER A 332 -23.43 65.07 -7.03
CA SER A 332 -22.04 65.53 -7.05
C SER A 332 -21.51 65.76 -5.65
N ASN A 333 -20.27 65.34 -5.41
CA ASN A 333 -19.68 65.38 -4.07
C ASN A 333 -18.18 65.57 -4.11
N SER A 334 -17.65 66.28 -3.12
CA SER A 334 -16.22 66.46 -2.87
C SER A 334 -15.99 66.61 -1.37
N ARG A 335 -14.73 66.54 -0.92
CA ARG A 335 -14.34 66.61 0.51
C ARG A 335 -15.02 65.54 1.36
N HIS A 336 -15.46 64.46 0.75
CA HIS A 336 -15.99 63.27 1.41
C HIS A 336 -14.86 62.30 1.74
N ALA A 337 -15.20 61.26 2.50
CA ALA A 337 -14.32 60.13 2.69
C ALA A 337 -14.93 58.89 2.04
N SER A 338 -14.08 57.89 1.78
CA SER A 338 -14.51 56.61 1.23
C SER A 338 -13.74 55.47 1.84
N THR A 339 -14.37 54.31 1.89
CA THR A 339 -13.83 53.09 2.48
C THR A 339 -14.46 51.88 1.78
N GLY A 340 -13.83 50.71 1.86
CA GLY A 340 -14.39 49.53 1.23
C GLY A 340 -13.48 48.31 1.33
N ALA A 341 -14.07 47.13 1.32
CA ALA A 341 -13.33 45.87 1.37
C ALA A 341 -12.74 45.49 0.00
N ASN A 342 -13.35 45.97 -1.09
CA ASN A 342 -12.96 45.75 -2.48
C ASN A 342 -13.77 46.69 -3.41
N GLN A 343 -13.52 46.63 -4.71
CA GLN A 343 -14.19 47.43 -5.74
C GLN A 343 -15.72 47.27 -5.82
N SER A 344 -16.28 46.20 -5.27
CA SER A 344 -17.72 45.91 -5.29
C SER A 344 -18.40 46.17 -3.96
N ALA A 345 -17.69 46.70 -2.97
CA ALA A 345 -18.21 47.00 -1.65
C ALA A 345 -17.55 48.28 -1.12
N VAL A 346 -17.92 49.42 -1.70
CA VAL A 346 -17.40 50.75 -1.35
C VAL A 346 -18.49 51.59 -0.72
N ALA A 347 -18.15 52.33 0.34
CA ALA A 347 -18.98 53.37 0.93
C ALA A 347 -18.35 54.75 0.68
N VAL A 348 -19.19 55.74 0.41
CA VAL A 348 -18.84 57.17 0.37
C VAL A 348 -19.64 57.86 1.46
N THR A 349 -18.97 58.63 2.32
CA THR A 349 -19.56 59.23 3.52
C THR A 349 -19.34 60.74 3.52
N GLY A 350 -20.40 61.48 3.85
CA GLY A 350 -20.35 62.94 3.99
C GLY A 350 -19.96 63.69 2.72
N GLY A 351 -19.24 64.79 2.86
CA GLY A 351 -18.79 65.69 1.80
C GLY A 351 -19.63 66.95 1.63
N GLY A 352 -19.20 67.79 0.70
CA GLY A 352 -19.82 69.03 0.28
C GLY A 352 -18.85 70.22 0.34
N ARG A 353 -18.57 70.85 -0.80
CA ARG A 353 -17.70 72.02 -0.90
C ARG A 353 -18.25 73.27 -0.22
N MET A 354 -19.55 73.50 -0.29
CA MET A 354 -20.25 74.72 0.16
C MET A 354 -21.27 74.36 1.24
N ALA A 355 -21.64 75.33 2.08
CA ALA A 355 -22.61 75.07 3.16
C ALA A 355 -23.94 74.47 2.66
N ALA A 356 -24.41 74.90 1.48
CA ALA A 356 -25.65 74.42 0.88
C ALA A 356 -25.60 72.97 0.36
N ASN A 357 -24.41 72.38 0.15
CA ASN A 357 -24.25 71.02 -0.38
C ASN A 357 -23.51 70.08 0.58
N ARG A 358 -23.43 70.43 1.87
CA ARG A 358 -22.91 69.55 2.93
C ARG A 358 -23.87 68.40 3.19
N ARG A 359 -23.30 67.19 3.36
CA ARG A 359 -24.08 65.96 3.46
C ARG A 359 -23.70 65.16 4.68
N ARG A 360 -24.71 64.41 5.16
CA ARG A 360 -24.56 63.30 6.11
C ARG A 360 -24.86 61.95 5.48
N THR A 361 -25.15 61.91 4.18
CA THR A 361 -25.54 60.69 3.47
C THR A 361 -24.39 59.70 3.36
N ILE A 362 -24.73 58.41 3.43
CA ILE A 362 -23.83 57.30 3.12
C ILE A 362 -24.32 56.65 1.83
N LEU A 363 -23.45 56.64 0.81
CA LEU A 363 -23.70 56.01 -0.48
C LEU A 363 -22.92 54.70 -0.57
N TYR A 364 -23.54 53.66 -1.10
CA TYR A 364 -22.91 52.37 -1.37
C TYR A 364 -22.75 52.14 -2.85
N TYR A 365 -21.63 51.53 -3.22
CA TYR A 365 -21.39 50.95 -4.53
C TYR A 365 -21.28 49.43 -4.38
N ASN A 366 -22.09 48.70 -5.15
CA ASN A 366 -22.14 47.23 -5.13
C ASN A 366 -21.29 46.56 -6.22
N GLY A 367 -20.46 47.33 -6.93
CA GLY A 367 -19.66 46.87 -8.07
C GLY A 367 -20.28 47.17 -9.43
N THR A 368 -21.55 47.57 -9.48
CA THR A 368 -22.21 47.95 -10.74
C THR A 368 -23.06 49.22 -10.62
N SER A 369 -23.66 49.47 -9.46
CA SER A 369 -24.55 50.61 -9.23
C SER A 369 -24.37 51.25 -7.86
N TRP A 370 -24.79 52.52 -7.78
CA TRP A 370 -24.80 53.32 -6.55
C TRP A 370 -26.19 53.35 -5.92
N SER A 371 -26.25 53.23 -4.60
CA SER A 371 -27.47 53.39 -3.81
C SER A 371 -27.21 54.19 -2.54
N GLN A 372 -28.24 54.80 -1.97
CA GLN A 372 -28.14 55.46 -0.66
C GLN A 372 -28.48 54.44 0.43
N SER A 373 -27.58 54.26 1.40
CA SER A 373 -27.76 53.27 2.48
C SER A 373 -28.34 53.87 3.75
N GLY A 374 -27.99 55.11 4.08
CA GLY A 374 -28.34 55.70 5.37
C GLY A 374 -27.69 57.06 5.57
N ASN A 375 -27.67 57.52 6.82
CA ASN A 375 -27.11 58.81 7.20
C ASN A 375 -26.23 58.69 8.46
N MET A 376 -25.13 59.45 8.45
CA MET A 376 -24.37 59.83 9.63
C MET A 376 -25.22 60.66 10.60
N THR A 377 -24.74 60.74 11.85
CA THR A 377 -25.37 61.51 12.92
C THR A 377 -25.38 63.01 12.65
N ASP A 378 -24.39 63.52 11.92
CA ASP A 378 -24.28 64.92 11.49
C ASP A 378 -23.62 65.02 10.10
N THR A 379 -23.69 66.19 9.47
CA THR A 379 -22.96 66.46 8.23
C THR A 379 -21.47 66.53 8.50
N ARG A 380 -20.65 65.97 7.61
CA ARG A 380 -19.18 66.04 7.71
C ARG A 380 -18.51 66.34 6.39
N GLN A 381 -17.37 67.02 6.43
CA GLN A 381 -16.47 67.26 5.31
C GLN A 381 -15.01 67.22 5.79
N ASN A 382 -14.10 66.83 4.88
CA ASN A 382 -12.68 66.63 5.16
C ASN A 382 -12.42 65.67 6.35
N HIS A 383 -13.35 64.79 6.68
CA HIS A 383 -13.18 63.80 7.74
C HIS A 383 -12.31 62.63 7.25
N GLY A 384 -11.70 61.92 8.20
CA GLY A 384 -11.09 60.63 7.93
C GLY A 384 -12.14 59.52 7.97
N CYS A 385 -11.92 58.46 7.20
CA CYS A 385 -12.73 57.24 7.27
C CYS A 385 -11.84 56.00 7.12
N CYS A 386 -12.16 54.94 7.86
CA CYS A 386 -11.55 53.62 7.69
C CYS A 386 -12.52 52.50 8.08
N GLY A 387 -12.28 51.28 7.58
CA GLY A 387 -13.14 50.12 7.79
C GLY A 387 -13.58 49.49 6.47
N VAL A 388 -14.83 49.04 6.42
CA VAL A 388 -15.45 48.43 5.25
C VAL A 388 -16.84 49.03 5.03
N GLN A 389 -17.45 48.77 3.87
CA GLN A 389 -18.72 49.38 3.45
C GLN A 389 -19.79 49.38 4.55
N ASN A 390 -20.04 48.24 5.18
CA ASN A 390 -21.05 48.04 6.22
C ASN A 390 -20.51 48.12 7.65
N ASN A 391 -19.24 48.46 7.86
CA ASN A 391 -18.68 48.67 9.19
C ASN A 391 -17.49 49.63 9.11
N HIS A 392 -17.74 50.92 9.31
CA HIS A 392 -16.72 51.96 9.17
C HIS A 392 -16.89 53.08 10.19
N ILE A 393 -15.80 53.77 10.45
CA ILE A 393 -15.77 54.89 11.38
C ILE A 393 -15.44 56.17 10.62
N ASN A 394 -16.18 57.24 10.91
CA ASN A 394 -15.94 58.59 10.39
C ASN A 394 -15.42 59.48 11.51
N VAL A 395 -14.35 60.23 11.26
CA VAL A 395 -13.54 60.85 12.32
C VAL A 395 -13.12 62.26 11.95
N GLY A 396 -13.35 63.19 12.87
CA GLY A 396 -13.08 64.60 12.64
C GLY A 396 -14.05 65.21 11.63
N ASP A 397 -13.96 66.53 11.46
CA ASP A 397 -14.76 67.31 10.51
C ASP A 397 -14.30 68.78 10.52
N SER A 398 -14.62 69.54 9.48
CA SER A 398 -14.52 70.99 9.46
C SER A 398 -15.89 71.70 9.47
N TYR A 399 -16.92 71.13 10.11
CA TYR A 399 -18.25 71.74 10.24
C TYR A 399 -18.48 72.37 11.63
N SER A 400 -19.22 73.49 11.62
CA SER A 400 -19.40 74.46 12.71
C SER A 400 -18.19 75.37 12.98
N SER A 401 -18.41 76.50 13.66
CA SER A 401 -17.37 77.47 14.08
C SER A 401 -16.35 76.87 15.06
N SER A 402 -16.45 75.58 15.39
CA SER A 402 -15.47 74.80 16.15
C SER A 402 -15.39 73.38 15.56
N VAL A 403 -14.18 72.91 15.27
CA VAL A 403 -13.96 71.53 14.80
C VAL A 403 -14.48 70.55 15.86
N VAL A 404 -15.30 69.59 15.43
CA VAL A 404 -16.00 68.68 16.35
C VAL A 404 -15.12 67.44 16.61
N TYR A 405 -14.91 67.13 17.88
CA TYR A 405 -14.12 65.99 18.39
C TYR A 405 -14.73 64.61 18.08
N THR A 406 -15.85 64.55 17.37
CA THR A 406 -16.67 63.34 17.30
C THR A 406 -16.11 62.34 16.31
N SER A 407 -16.04 61.08 16.73
CA SER A 407 -15.99 59.92 15.86
C SER A 407 -17.31 59.18 15.93
N GLU A 408 -17.80 58.71 14.78
CA GLU A 408 -19.03 57.93 14.70
C GLU A 408 -18.82 56.62 13.97
N LEU A 409 -19.35 55.55 14.54
CA LEU A 409 -19.33 54.21 13.98
C LEU A 409 -20.62 53.97 13.20
N TRP A 410 -20.48 53.59 11.95
CA TRP A 410 -21.54 53.02 11.14
C TRP A 410 -21.43 51.50 11.16
N ASN A 411 -22.49 50.81 11.62
CA ASN A 411 -22.52 49.35 11.75
C ASN A 411 -23.25 48.63 10.60
N GLY A 412 -23.54 49.35 9.52
CA GLY A 412 -24.26 48.83 8.35
C GLY A 412 -25.74 49.22 8.31
N THR A 413 -26.32 49.60 9.45
CA THR A 413 -27.73 49.99 9.57
C THR A 413 -27.93 51.34 10.26
N ALA A 414 -27.08 51.69 11.22
CA ALA A 414 -27.17 52.93 11.98
C ALA A 414 -25.80 53.52 12.31
N ALA A 415 -25.76 54.85 12.46
CA ALA A 415 -24.61 55.60 12.94
C ALA A 415 -24.73 55.83 14.45
N THR A 416 -23.65 55.58 15.21
CA THR A 416 -23.58 55.79 16.66
C THR A 416 -22.32 56.55 17.02
N LEU A 417 -22.44 57.56 17.90
CA LEU A 417 -21.28 58.29 18.42
C LEU A 417 -20.39 57.37 19.28
N THR A 418 -19.08 57.54 19.14
CA THR A 418 -18.06 56.83 19.93
C THR A 418 -17.31 57.83 20.81
N ALA A 419 -16.34 57.35 21.60
CA ALA A 419 -15.49 58.25 22.39
C ALA A 419 -14.85 59.32 21.49
N SER A 420 -14.84 60.56 21.97
CA SER A 420 -14.32 61.69 21.20
C SER A 420 -12.79 61.65 21.10
N LYS A 421 -12.29 62.05 19.93
CA LYS A 421 -10.87 62.25 19.63
C LYS A 421 -10.27 63.26 20.61
N ILE A 422 -8.97 63.11 20.95
CA ILE A 422 -8.33 63.99 21.94
C ILE A 422 -8.18 65.41 21.38
N THR A 423 -7.91 65.54 20.07
CA THR A 423 -7.77 66.87 19.44
C THR A 423 -8.73 67.10 18.28
N PRO A 424 -9.24 68.34 18.11
CA PRO A 424 -10.22 68.67 17.09
C PRO A 424 -9.50 68.99 15.77
N THR A 425 -9.20 67.97 14.97
CA THR A 425 -8.59 68.13 13.63
C THR A 425 -9.42 67.47 12.55
N TYR A 426 -9.25 67.98 11.33
CA TYR A 426 -9.78 67.39 10.09
C TYR A 426 -8.66 67.25 9.05
N GLY A 427 -8.96 66.59 7.94
CA GLY A 427 -8.03 66.43 6.82
C GLY A 427 -6.83 65.55 7.15
N GLY A 428 -6.93 64.69 8.16
CA GLY A 428 -5.92 63.69 8.49
C GLY A 428 -6.19 62.35 7.82
N ALA A 429 -5.20 61.47 7.85
CA ALA A 429 -5.31 60.12 7.32
C ALA A 429 -5.79 59.14 8.39
N ALA A 430 -6.86 58.40 8.11
CA ALA A 430 -7.32 57.30 8.94
C ALA A 430 -6.80 55.96 8.40
N VAL A 431 -6.10 55.18 9.23
CA VAL A 431 -5.49 53.89 8.82
C VAL A 431 -5.80 52.80 9.83
N GLY A 432 -6.50 51.77 9.37
CA GLY A 432 -6.89 50.63 10.20
C GLY A 432 -8.30 50.14 9.88
N ILE A 433 -8.95 49.59 10.90
CA ILE A 433 -10.33 49.11 10.85
C ILE A 433 -11.21 49.94 11.78
N ALA A 434 -12.54 49.83 11.64
CA ALA A 434 -13.50 50.65 12.38
C ALA A 434 -13.33 50.61 13.91
N SER A 435 -12.82 49.49 14.44
CA SER A 435 -12.56 49.28 15.88
C SER A 435 -11.10 49.48 16.30
N SER A 436 -10.16 49.73 15.38
CA SER A 436 -8.74 49.85 15.70
C SER A 436 -8.00 50.56 14.57
N PHE A 437 -7.74 51.85 14.74
CA PHE A 437 -7.13 52.68 13.69
C PHE A 437 -6.36 53.87 14.26
N ILE A 438 -5.40 54.37 13.49
CA ILE A 438 -4.76 55.66 13.75
C ILE A 438 -5.41 56.76 12.91
N PHE A 439 -5.47 57.97 13.46
CA PHE A 439 -5.68 59.22 12.75
C PHE A 439 -4.38 60.04 12.80
N ALA A 440 -3.75 60.25 11.65
CA ALA A 440 -2.44 60.87 11.53
C ALA A 440 -2.51 62.22 10.80
N GLY A 441 -1.93 63.24 11.42
CA GLY A 441 -1.89 64.61 10.91
C GLY A 441 -3.24 65.33 10.95
N GLY A 442 -3.43 66.21 9.98
CA GLY A 442 -4.62 67.05 9.83
C GLY A 442 -4.34 68.53 10.10
N TYR A 443 -5.42 69.28 10.28
CA TYR A 443 -5.39 70.74 10.41
C TYR A 443 -6.27 71.22 11.57
N TYR A 444 -5.73 72.17 12.34
CA TYR A 444 -6.46 72.97 13.32
C TYR A 444 -6.94 74.26 12.67
N THR A 445 -8.22 74.60 12.83
CA THR A 445 -8.76 75.89 12.33
C THR A 445 -8.06 77.11 12.91
N SER A 446 -7.49 76.98 14.11
CA SER A 446 -6.86 78.06 14.86
C SER A 446 -5.33 78.10 14.79
N SER A 447 -4.65 77.01 14.38
CA SER A 447 -3.18 76.91 14.54
C SER A 447 -2.43 76.17 13.42
N GLY A 448 -3.09 75.78 12.32
CA GLY A 448 -2.39 75.22 11.15
C GLY A 448 -2.30 73.69 11.12
N SER A 449 -1.41 73.16 10.29
CA SER A 449 -1.20 71.71 10.13
C SER A 449 -0.59 71.09 11.40
N THR A 450 -0.83 69.80 11.64
CA THR A 450 -0.30 69.07 12.80
C THR A 450 0.45 67.79 12.41
N ASN A 451 1.40 67.37 13.24
CA ASN A 451 2.09 66.08 13.13
C ASN A 451 1.55 65.02 14.11
N ARG A 452 0.45 65.33 14.81
CA ARG A 452 -0.12 64.46 15.85
C ARG A 452 -0.65 63.16 15.27
N VAL A 453 -0.50 62.07 16.03
CA VAL A 453 -1.05 60.75 15.70
C VAL A 453 -1.85 60.26 16.89
N GLU A 454 -3.10 59.90 16.64
CA GLU A 454 -4.03 59.42 17.67
C GLU A 454 -4.52 58.03 17.31
N TYR A 455 -4.55 57.13 18.27
CA TYR A 455 -5.02 55.76 18.10
C TYR A 455 -6.33 55.56 18.83
N PHE A 456 -7.32 55.04 18.10
CA PHE A 456 -8.57 54.57 18.67
C PHE A 456 -8.53 53.04 18.81
N ASN A 457 -8.76 52.54 20.02
CA ASN A 457 -8.74 51.10 20.32
C ASN A 457 -10.13 50.44 20.35
N GLY A 458 -11.15 51.14 19.83
CA GLY A 458 -12.54 50.67 19.84
C GLY A 458 -13.39 51.30 20.93
N THR A 459 -12.77 51.81 22.00
CA THR A 459 -13.48 52.42 23.14
C THR A 459 -12.92 53.76 23.58
N SER A 460 -11.64 54.04 23.32
CA SER A 460 -10.93 55.22 23.81
C SER A 460 -9.84 55.66 22.83
N TRP A 461 -9.37 56.89 23.01
CA TRP A 461 -8.32 57.50 22.22
C TRP A 461 -7.05 57.70 23.05
N VAL A 462 -5.91 57.38 22.45
CA VAL A 462 -4.57 57.64 23.02
C VAL A 462 -3.67 58.32 21.99
N GLU A 463 -2.76 59.17 22.44
CA GLU A 463 -1.73 59.74 21.56
C GLU A 463 -0.60 58.72 21.36
N LEU A 464 -0.17 58.54 20.10
CA LEU A 464 1.00 57.75 19.75
C LEU A 464 2.17 58.67 19.34
N THR A 465 3.32 58.06 19.07
CA THR A 465 4.49 58.74 18.49
C THR A 465 4.06 59.60 17.29
N ARG A 466 4.45 60.88 17.31
CA ARG A 466 4.10 61.85 16.27
C ARG A 466 4.87 61.61 14.97
N LEU A 467 4.33 62.10 13.86
CA LEU A 467 5.03 62.21 12.59
C LEU A 467 6.23 63.17 12.70
N SER A 468 7.25 62.97 11.89
CA SER A 468 8.44 63.84 11.84
C SER A 468 8.16 65.22 11.21
N SER A 469 7.07 65.36 10.46
CA SER A 469 6.61 66.64 9.91
C SER A 469 5.10 66.79 10.04
N ASP A 470 4.64 68.02 10.28
CA ASP A 470 3.22 68.35 10.26
C ASP A 470 2.67 68.23 8.85
N ARG A 471 1.46 67.68 8.73
CA ARG A 471 0.85 67.49 7.42
C ARG A 471 -0.67 67.46 7.49
N LYS A 472 -1.32 68.16 6.57
CA LYS A 472 -2.76 68.03 6.27
C LYS A 472 -2.94 67.41 4.89
N TYR A 473 -4.09 66.78 4.69
CA TYR A 473 -4.48 66.04 3.50
C TYR A 473 -3.44 65.02 2.99
N PRO A 474 -2.83 64.20 3.88
CA PRO A 474 -1.90 63.18 3.44
C PRO A 474 -2.60 61.97 2.82
N PHE A 475 -1.88 61.26 1.98
CA PHE A 475 -2.26 59.92 1.52
C PHE A 475 -1.93 58.89 2.58
N ASN A 476 -2.64 57.77 2.54
CA ASN A 476 -2.43 56.67 3.46
C ASN A 476 -2.36 55.30 2.79
N VAL A 477 -1.57 54.42 3.40
CA VAL A 477 -1.47 53.00 3.02
C VAL A 477 -1.43 52.17 4.29
N GLY A 478 -2.20 51.10 4.33
CA GLY A 478 -2.28 50.10 5.39
C GLY A 478 -3.71 49.76 5.78
N THR A 479 -3.95 48.51 6.14
CA THR A 479 -5.25 48.05 6.67
C THR A 479 -5.21 47.85 8.20
N ALA A 480 -4.04 48.00 8.82
CA ALA A 480 -3.84 47.88 10.26
C ALA A 480 -3.10 49.10 10.81
N TYR A 481 -3.52 49.57 11.99
CA TYR A 481 -2.99 50.79 12.63
C TYR A 481 -1.47 50.73 12.85
N ASN A 482 -0.94 49.55 13.21
CA ASN A 482 0.47 49.29 13.52
C ASN A 482 1.35 49.09 12.28
N ASN A 483 0.78 49.24 11.09
CA ASN A 483 1.51 49.03 9.84
C ASN A 483 1.17 50.12 8.81
N ALA A 484 0.91 51.33 9.30
CA ALA A 484 0.51 52.48 8.51
C ALA A 484 1.68 53.12 7.75
N ILE A 485 1.35 53.72 6.62
CA ILE A 485 2.23 54.61 5.86
C ILE A 485 1.45 55.88 5.60
N ILE A 486 2.09 57.01 5.84
CA ILE A 486 1.54 58.34 5.60
C ILE A 486 2.48 59.05 4.64
N ALA A 487 1.93 59.57 3.55
CA ALA A 487 2.71 60.13 2.46
C ALA A 487 2.11 61.44 1.96
N GLY A 488 2.97 62.37 1.56
CA GLY A 488 2.55 63.64 0.95
C GLY A 488 1.75 64.54 1.90
N GLY A 489 0.84 65.32 1.33
CA GLY A 489 0.08 66.36 2.03
C GLY A 489 0.81 67.71 2.05
N GLU A 490 0.32 68.64 2.85
CA GLU A 490 0.86 70.01 2.98
C GLU A 490 1.28 70.26 4.43
N SER A 491 2.45 70.86 4.64
CA SER A 491 2.85 71.33 5.98
C SER A 491 2.53 72.81 6.16
N SER A 492 2.75 73.35 7.36
CA SER A 492 2.61 74.78 7.63
C SER A 492 3.64 75.65 6.88
N THR A 493 4.70 75.03 6.33
CA THR A 493 5.84 75.70 5.68
C THR A 493 6.09 75.26 4.24
N THR A 494 5.48 74.16 3.80
CA THR A 494 5.72 73.55 2.49
C THR A 494 4.38 73.24 1.82
N VAL A 495 4.19 73.78 0.61
CA VAL A 495 2.93 73.67 -0.14
C VAL A 495 2.60 72.20 -0.45
N GLN A 496 3.57 71.37 -0.85
CA GLN A 496 3.42 69.92 -0.99
C GLN A 496 4.65 69.15 -0.49
N LEU A 497 4.42 68.11 0.31
CA LEU A 497 5.44 67.22 0.84
C LEU A 497 5.71 66.06 -0.13
N ALA A 498 6.99 65.68 -0.25
CA ALA A 498 7.40 64.41 -0.87
C ALA A 498 7.50 63.27 0.16
N THR A 499 7.53 63.62 1.44
CA THR A 499 7.97 62.72 2.50
C THR A 499 6.96 61.61 2.76
N THR A 500 7.49 60.40 2.85
CA THR A 500 6.75 59.19 3.24
C THR A 500 7.28 58.72 4.58
N GLU A 501 6.38 58.42 5.51
CA GLU A 501 6.71 57.89 6.82
C GLU A 501 5.98 56.57 7.05
N ARG A 502 6.69 55.57 7.59
CA ARG A 502 6.15 54.25 7.92
C ARG A 502 6.13 54.05 9.42
N PHE A 503 4.99 53.60 9.92
CA PHE A 503 4.79 53.17 11.31
C PHE A 503 4.88 51.65 11.43
N ASN A 504 5.57 51.18 12.47
CA ASN A 504 5.70 49.75 12.80
C ASN A 504 4.93 49.35 14.08
N GLY A 505 4.04 50.23 14.57
CA GLY A 505 3.32 50.05 15.84
C GLY A 505 3.95 50.80 17.02
N SER A 506 5.19 51.27 16.89
CA SER A 506 5.89 52.01 17.94
C SER A 506 6.59 53.27 17.45
N THR A 507 7.27 53.20 16.29
CA THR A 507 8.11 54.28 15.76
C THR A 507 7.76 54.61 14.31
N TRP A 508 7.90 55.89 13.95
CA TRP A 508 7.89 56.35 12.56
C TRP A 508 9.31 56.32 11.98
N THR A 509 9.43 55.80 10.76
CA THR A 509 10.68 55.75 9.99
C THR A 509 10.47 56.37 8.62
N SER A 510 11.48 57.05 8.10
CA SER A 510 11.43 57.59 6.74
C SER A 510 11.42 56.44 5.72
N ALA A 511 10.56 56.55 4.72
CA ALA A 511 10.49 55.65 3.57
C ALA A 511 10.71 56.44 2.28
N SER A 512 10.84 55.72 1.16
CA SER A 512 11.04 56.32 -0.16
C SER A 512 10.02 57.44 -0.42
N PRO A 513 10.46 58.63 -0.88
CA PRO A 513 9.56 59.75 -1.12
C PRO A 513 8.59 59.46 -2.26
N MET A 514 7.46 60.15 -2.27
CA MET A 514 6.52 60.12 -3.40
C MET A 514 7.22 60.64 -4.66
N VAL A 515 6.99 59.98 -5.79
CA VAL A 515 7.57 60.38 -7.09
C VAL A 515 6.89 61.66 -7.60
N LEU A 516 5.58 61.78 -7.35
CA LEU A 516 4.78 62.93 -7.72
C LEU A 516 4.23 63.59 -6.46
N LEU A 517 4.61 64.84 -6.22
CA LEU A 517 4.12 65.64 -5.09
C LEU A 517 2.62 65.87 -5.23
N SER A 518 1.87 65.67 -4.14
CA SER A 518 0.46 65.99 -4.12
C SER A 518 -0.07 66.12 -2.69
N SER A 519 -1.14 66.89 -2.56
CA SER A 519 -2.04 66.92 -1.40
C SER A 519 -3.48 66.74 -1.86
N ALA A 520 -4.39 66.47 -0.91
CA ALA A 520 -5.84 66.42 -1.17
C ALA A 520 -6.25 65.48 -2.32
N GLY A 521 -5.47 64.42 -2.57
CA GLY A 521 -5.86 63.33 -3.42
C GLY A 521 -6.55 62.23 -2.61
N SER A 522 -6.75 61.07 -3.24
CA SER A 522 -7.30 59.91 -2.57
C SER A 522 -6.29 58.78 -2.50
N SER A 523 -6.46 57.91 -1.50
CA SER A 523 -5.72 56.66 -1.41
C SER A 523 -6.63 55.47 -1.17
N ALA A 524 -6.25 54.33 -1.73
CA ALA A 524 -6.83 53.03 -1.40
C ALA A 524 -5.70 52.01 -1.16
N THR A 525 -5.97 50.98 -0.38
CA THR A 525 -4.89 50.18 0.19
C THR A 525 -5.23 48.72 0.41
N SER A 526 -4.22 47.85 0.31
CA SER A 526 -4.17 46.53 0.95
C SER A 526 -3.21 46.58 2.15
N SER A 527 -2.90 45.43 2.77
CA SER A 527 -1.96 45.35 3.91
C SER A 527 -0.53 45.82 3.56
N ASP A 528 -0.13 45.63 2.30
CA ASP A 528 1.23 45.80 1.80
C ASP A 528 1.33 46.75 0.59
N ARG A 529 0.22 47.23 0.02
CA ARG A 529 0.23 48.04 -1.20
C ARG A 529 -0.75 49.18 -1.10
N GLY A 530 -0.39 50.31 -1.70
CA GLY A 530 -1.21 51.50 -1.72
C GLY A 530 -1.25 52.11 -3.09
N VAL A 531 -2.38 52.72 -3.43
CA VAL A 531 -2.50 53.58 -4.61
C VAL A 531 -2.85 54.97 -4.11
N ALA A 532 -2.12 55.98 -4.60
CA ALA A 532 -2.39 57.39 -4.39
C ALA A 532 -2.76 58.01 -5.75
N VAL A 533 -3.91 58.68 -5.79
CA VAL A 533 -4.52 59.14 -7.04
C VAL A 533 -4.85 60.62 -6.96
N GLY A 534 -4.46 61.36 -8.00
CA GLY A 534 -4.84 62.75 -8.21
C GLY A 534 -4.42 63.68 -7.07
N GLY A 535 -5.20 64.75 -6.85
CA GLY A 535 -4.95 65.77 -5.83
C GLY A 535 -4.49 67.07 -6.47
N CYS A 536 -3.83 67.93 -5.69
CA CYS A 536 -3.27 69.18 -6.20
C CYS A 536 -1.79 69.35 -5.83
N ASP A 537 -1.09 70.11 -6.68
CA ASP A 537 0.28 70.54 -6.50
C ASP A 537 0.40 72.01 -6.90
N ASN A 538 0.83 72.85 -5.96
CA ASN A 538 0.86 74.30 -6.09
C ASN A 538 -0.44 74.92 -6.66
N GLY A 539 -1.59 74.37 -6.23
CA GLY A 539 -2.92 74.81 -6.69
C GLY A 539 -3.38 74.23 -8.04
N TYR A 540 -2.54 73.47 -8.75
CA TYR A 540 -2.89 72.80 -10.00
C TYR A 540 -3.37 71.37 -9.76
N ILE A 541 -4.47 71.01 -10.42
CA ILE A 541 -5.06 69.68 -10.30
C ILE A 541 -4.17 68.65 -11.01
N ARG A 542 -3.95 67.51 -10.35
CA ARG A 542 -3.18 66.38 -10.86
C ARG A 542 -4.12 65.23 -11.24
N ALA A 543 -3.79 64.56 -12.34
CA ALA A 543 -4.52 63.38 -12.85
C ALA A 543 -3.66 62.11 -12.81
N TYR A 544 -2.50 62.13 -12.15
CA TYR A 544 -1.60 60.99 -12.15
C TYR A 544 -1.93 59.99 -11.03
N THR A 545 -1.52 58.75 -11.27
CA THR A 545 -1.63 57.65 -10.31
C THR A 545 -0.25 57.14 -9.97
N GLN A 546 0.02 57.04 -8.68
CA GLN A 546 1.25 56.43 -8.18
C GLN A 546 0.91 55.35 -7.16
N ILE A 547 1.73 54.31 -7.18
CA ILE A 547 1.56 53.13 -6.35
C ILE A 547 2.72 53.03 -5.38
N TYR A 548 2.47 52.41 -4.24
CA TYR A 548 3.48 52.02 -3.28
C TYR A 548 3.37 50.52 -3.07
N LEU A 549 4.49 49.81 -3.25
CA LEU A 549 4.62 48.41 -2.87
C LEU A 549 5.54 48.33 -1.67
N ARG A 550 5.08 47.67 -0.60
CA ARG A 550 5.92 47.42 0.57
C ARG A 550 6.91 46.27 0.28
N THR A 551 8.11 46.37 0.85
CA THR A 551 9.10 45.29 0.93
C THR A 551 8.70 44.21 1.92
#